data_AF-A0A662XV82-F1
#
_entry.id   AF-A0A662XV82-F1
#
_cell.length_a   1.000
_cell.length_b   1.000
_cell.length_c   1.000
_cell.angle_alpha   90.00
_cell.angle_beta   90.00
_cell.angle_gamma   90.00
#
_symmetry.space_group_name_H-M   'P 1'
#
loop_
_entity.id
_entity.type
_entity.pdbx_description
1 polymer ?
#
loop_
_entity_poly.entity_id
_entity_poly.type
_entity_poly.pdbx_seq_one_letter_code
_entity_poly.pdbx_strand_id
1 'polypeptide(L)'
;MLETVLESMLMASGSGSADEELGVGAAFLVDAIVYALVGVAAAVQLVRNCCRYRPWTVQKMIHLLMFFATLGTVITDQTLFVCRNRATVRSIFLTMVGLDWCDVLSGKVSTSACSTGQRDLFYILDQVPILAFFAVYALLVQFWAEVYYNAVDKLSTLTKVVKPTIRWLIVVRWRALICAYDPSAGVKC
;
A
#
# COMPACT_ATOMS: atom_id res chain seq x y z
N MET A 1 0.70 48.97 -15.38
CA MET A 1 1.64 48.59 -14.31
C MET A 1 0.99 47.65 -13.30
N LEU A 2 -0.20 47.93 -12.78
CA LEU A 2 -0.93 47.00 -11.91
C LEU A 2 -1.40 45.72 -12.66
N GLU A 3 -1.96 45.88 -13.86
CA GLU A 3 -2.35 44.78 -14.77
C GLU A 3 -1.18 43.84 -15.10
N THR A 4 -0.01 44.41 -15.43
CA THR A 4 1.21 43.66 -15.74
C THR A 4 1.80 42.93 -14.53
N VAL A 5 1.65 43.50 -13.32
CA VAL A 5 2.05 42.82 -12.08
C VAL A 5 1.07 41.70 -11.76
N LEU A 6 -0.23 41.91 -11.96
CA LEU A 6 -1.27 40.90 -11.76
C LEU A 6 -1.10 39.72 -12.73
N GLU A 7 -0.82 39.98 -14.02
CA GLU A 7 -0.49 38.93 -14.98
C GLU A 7 0.79 38.19 -14.61
N SER A 8 1.84 38.88 -14.16
CA SER A 8 3.08 38.21 -13.72
C SER A 8 2.88 37.34 -12.47
N MET A 9 2.02 37.76 -11.54
CA MET A 9 1.67 36.98 -10.35
C MET A 9 0.75 35.80 -10.68
N LEU A 10 -0.18 35.95 -11.62
CA LEU A 10 -1.04 34.87 -12.13
C LEU A 10 -0.23 33.83 -12.90
N MET A 11 0.73 34.26 -13.73
CA MET A 11 1.63 33.37 -14.46
C MET A 11 2.62 32.66 -13.52
N ALA A 12 3.15 33.35 -12.50
CA ALA A 12 4.01 32.74 -11.48
C ALA A 12 3.24 31.75 -10.59
N SER A 13 2.02 32.08 -10.17
CA SER A 13 1.15 31.20 -9.40
C SER A 13 0.71 29.97 -10.20
N GLY A 14 0.49 30.11 -11.51
CA GLY A 14 0.16 28.99 -12.40
C GLY A 14 1.34 28.08 -12.69
N SER A 15 2.57 28.62 -12.76
CA SER A 15 3.79 27.79 -12.92
C SER A 15 4.13 27.00 -11.65
N GLY A 16 3.98 27.63 -10.47
CA GLY A 16 4.27 26.97 -9.19
C GLY A 16 3.33 25.81 -8.89
N SER A 17 2.03 25.95 -9.18
CA SER A 17 1.06 24.87 -9.00
C SER A 17 1.26 23.73 -10.00
N ALA A 18 1.57 24.05 -11.27
CA ALA A 18 1.80 23.03 -12.29
C ALA A 18 3.07 22.21 -12.03
N ASP A 19 4.17 22.85 -11.59
CA ASP A 19 5.40 22.15 -11.23
C ASP A 19 5.23 21.29 -9.96
N GLU A 20 4.40 21.75 -9.01
CA GLU A 20 4.05 21.00 -7.80
C GLU A 20 3.18 19.77 -8.12
N GLU A 21 2.14 19.92 -8.95
CA GLU A 21 1.28 18.83 -9.43
C GLU A 21 2.08 17.76 -10.18
N LEU A 22 3.01 18.19 -11.05
CA LEU A 22 3.95 17.29 -11.75
C LEU A 22 4.86 16.54 -10.77
N GLY A 23 5.35 17.22 -9.73
CA GLY A 23 6.17 16.62 -8.68
C GLY A 23 5.42 15.57 -7.85
N VAL A 24 4.17 15.86 -7.47
CA VAL A 24 3.28 14.96 -6.73
C VAL A 24 2.92 13.73 -7.57
N GLY A 25 2.56 13.92 -8.84
CA GLY A 25 2.27 12.83 -9.77
C GLY A 25 3.49 11.92 -10.00
N ALA A 26 4.69 12.51 -10.12
CA ALA A 26 5.93 11.75 -10.24
C ALA A 26 6.22 10.91 -8.98
N ALA A 27 5.95 11.41 -7.78
CA ALA A 27 6.11 10.65 -6.54
C ALA A 27 5.22 9.40 -6.52
N PHE A 28 3.93 9.54 -6.86
CA PHE A 28 3.02 8.40 -6.95
C PHE A 28 3.45 7.38 -8.00
N LEU A 29 3.99 7.84 -9.14
CA LEU A 29 4.50 6.97 -10.18
C LEU A 29 5.75 6.20 -9.74
N VAL A 30 6.70 6.88 -9.08
CA VAL A 30 7.90 6.25 -8.52
C VAL A 30 7.51 5.18 -7.50
N ASP A 31 6.59 5.49 -6.58
CA ASP A 31 6.08 4.54 -5.61
C ASP A 31 5.42 3.33 -6.30
N ALA A 32 4.62 3.56 -7.33
CA ALA A 32 3.99 2.49 -8.11
C ALA A 32 5.04 1.55 -8.74
N ILE A 33 6.13 2.10 -9.29
CA ILE A 33 7.24 1.32 -9.86
C ILE A 33 7.96 0.52 -8.76
N VAL A 34 8.27 1.14 -7.62
CA VAL A 34 8.93 0.47 -6.49
C VAL A 34 8.07 -0.69 -5.98
N TYR A 35 6.77 -0.48 -5.78
CA TYR A 35 5.86 -1.55 -5.38
C TYR A 35 5.79 -2.67 -6.42
N ALA A 36 5.78 -2.34 -7.72
CA ALA A 36 5.82 -3.34 -8.78
C ALA A 36 7.09 -4.19 -8.71
N LEU A 37 8.27 -3.58 -8.53
CA LEU A 37 9.54 -4.30 -8.39
C LEU A 37 9.55 -5.24 -7.18
N VAL A 38 9.03 -4.78 -6.03
CA VAL A 38 8.92 -5.62 -4.82
C VAL A 38 8.02 -6.82 -5.07
N GLY A 39 6.91 -6.64 -5.79
CA GLY A 39 6.05 -7.76 -6.13
C GLY A 39 6.67 -8.74 -7.12
N VAL A 40 7.46 -8.26 -8.10
CA VAL A 40 8.20 -9.15 -9.02
C VAL A 40 9.17 -10.00 -8.21
N ALA A 41 9.92 -9.39 -7.31
CA ALA A 41 10.83 -10.10 -6.43
C ALA A 41 10.10 -11.12 -5.54
N ALA A 42 8.92 -10.78 -5.01
CA ALA A 42 8.09 -11.71 -4.24
C ALA A 42 7.58 -12.89 -5.09
N ALA A 43 7.16 -12.63 -6.33
CA ALA A 43 6.72 -13.65 -7.29
C ALA A 43 7.85 -14.65 -7.60
N VAL A 44 9.03 -14.13 -7.93
CA VAL A 44 10.22 -14.94 -8.21
C VAL A 44 10.55 -15.83 -7.01
N GLN A 45 10.53 -15.25 -5.80
CA GLN A 45 10.78 -16.01 -4.58
C GLN A 45 9.70 -17.06 -4.30
N LEU A 46 8.42 -16.75 -4.57
CA LEU A 46 7.32 -17.70 -4.46
C LEU A 46 7.47 -18.87 -5.43
N VAL A 47 7.70 -18.59 -6.71
CA VAL A 47 7.92 -19.60 -7.77
C VAL A 47 9.06 -20.52 -7.39
N ARG A 48 10.22 -19.96 -7.03
CA ARG A 48 11.40 -20.71 -6.59
C ARG A 48 11.08 -21.64 -5.41
N ASN A 49 10.26 -21.16 -4.47
CA ASN A 49 9.89 -21.93 -3.28
C ASN A 49 8.84 -23.01 -3.60
N CYS A 50 7.92 -22.74 -4.52
CA CYS A 50 6.91 -23.70 -4.99
C CYS A 50 7.51 -24.86 -5.81
N CYS A 51 8.56 -24.61 -6.60
CA CYS A 51 9.26 -25.64 -7.36
C CYS A 51 10.01 -26.67 -6.48
N ARG A 52 10.14 -26.42 -5.18
CA ARG A 52 10.70 -27.38 -4.22
C ARG A 52 9.54 -28.12 -3.53
N TYR A 53 9.52 -29.46 -3.65
CA TYR A 53 8.53 -30.38 -3.05
C TYR A 53 8.60 -30.34 -1.52
N ARG A 54 8.13 -29.23 -0.94
CA ARG A 54 8.02 -29.00 0.50
C ARG A 54 6.61 -28.44 0.74
N PRO A 55 5.87 -28.94 1.74
CA PRO A 55 4.52 -28.47 2.07
C PRO A 55 4.47 -26.95 2.27
N TRP A 56 3.26 -26.40 2.31
CA TRP A 56 3.03 -24.95 2.42
C TRP A 56 3.67 -24.37 3.68
N THR A 57 4.83 -23.73 3.53
CA THR A 57 5.58 -23.11 4.63
C THR A 57 5.15 -21.66 4.81
N VAL A 58 5.42 -21.11 6.00
CA VAL A 58 5.20 -19.68 6.32
C VAL A 58 5.86 -18.76 5.30
N GLN A 59 7.04 -19.14 4.80
CA GLN A 59 7.74 -18.40 3.74
C GLN A 59 6.94 -18.34 2.43
N LYS A 60 6.25 -19.43 2.03
CA LYS A 60 5.36 -19.44 0.86
C LYS A 60 4.14 -18.55 1.09
N MET A 61 3.57 -18.55 2.31
CA MET A 61 2.46 -17.67 2.68
C MET A 61 2.86 -16.19 2.59
N ILE A 62 4.02 -15.83 3.12
CA ILE A 62 4.50 -14.45 3.16
C ILE A 62 4.77 -13.94 1.76
N HIS A 63 5.42 -14.71 0.90
CA HIS A 63 5.68 -14.28 -0.48
C HIS A 63 4.42 -14.25 -1.33
N LEU A 64 3.45 -15.15 -1.09
CA LEU A 64 2.14 -15.05 -1.70
C LEU A 64 1.43 -13.77 -1.28
N LEU A 65 1.44 -13.43 0.03
CA LEU A 65 0.79 -12.25 0.56
C LEU A 65 1.46 -10.95 0.09
N MET A 66 2.81 -10.93 0.04
CA MET A 66 3.57 -9.82 -0.55
C MET A 66 3.26 -9.63 -2.02
N PHE A 67 3.21 -10.72 -2.80
CA PHE A 67 2.88 -10.67 -4.23
C PHE A 67 1.49 -10.04 -4.47
N PHE A 68 0.47 -10.44 -3.72
CA PHE A 68 -0.87 -9.86 -3.82
C PHE A 68 -0.96 -8.41 -3.33
N ALA A 69 -0.13 -7.99 -2.38
CA ALA A 69 -0.13 -6.62 -1.86
C ALA A 69 0.52 -5.60 -2.83
N THR A 70 1.34 -6.06 -3.78
CA THR A 70 2.32 -5.23 -4.50
C THR A 70 2.07 -5.08 -6.00
N LEU A 71 1.80 -6.16 -6.74
CA LEU A 71 1.97 -6.16 -8.19
C LEU A 71 0.67 -6.08 -8.99
N GLY A 72 0.39 -4.95 -9.62
CA GLY A 72 -0.49 -4.83 -10.79
C GLY A 72 0.28 -5.14 -12.07
N THR A 73 -0.39 -5.77 -13.04
CA THR A 73 0.19 -6.02 -14.37
C THR A 73 -0.14 -4.86 -15.32
N VAL A 74 0.89 -4.34 -16.00
CA VAL A 74 0.78 -3.56 -17.24
C VAL A 74 0.63 -4.54 -18.40
N ILE A 75 -0.30 -4.24 -19.30
CA ILE A 75 -0.50 -4.96 -20.57
C ILE A 75 0.78 -4.86 -21.39
N THR A 76 1.52 -5.95 -21.52
CA THR A 76 2.35 -6.17 -22.71
C THR A 76 2.15 -7.59 -23.19
N ASP A 77 1.90 -7.67 -24.49
CA ASP A 77 1.56 -8.87 -25.24
C ASP A 77 2.68 -9.93 -25.18
N GLN A 78 2.27 -11.20 -25.20
CA GLN A 78 3.06 -12.40 -25.50
C GLN A 78 4.38 -12.66 -24.70
N THR A 79 4.32 -13.45 -23.62
CA THR A 79 5.09 -14.72 -23.45
C THR A 79 4.92 -15.37 -22.06
N LEU A 80 4.35 -16.58 -22.11
CA LEU A 80 4.71 -17.75 -21.31
C LEU A 80 4.55 -17.73 -19.77
N PHE A 81 3.38 -18.21 -19.35
CA PHE A 81 3.20 -19.08 -18.19
C PHE A 81 3.51 -18.50 -16.79
N VAL A 82 2.79 -17.46 -16.41
CA VAL A 82 2.56 -17.16 -14.99
C VAL A 82 1.09 -17.38 -14.70
N CYS A 83 0.81 -18.38 -13.86
CA CYS A 83 -0.53 -18.78 -13.43
C CYS A 83 -1.41 -17.55 -13.14
N ARG A 84 -2.54 -17.50 -13.82
CA ARG A 84 -3.62 -16.52 -13.68
C ARG A 84 -4.00 -16.31 -12.22
N ASN A 85 -3.44 -15.29 -11.58
CA ASN A 85 -3.90 -14.71 -10.32
C ASN A 85 -4.23 -13.24 -10.59
N ARG A 86 -5.49 -13.00 -10.93
CA ARG A 86 -6.10 -11.68 -11.01
C ARG A 86 -6.40 -11.24 -9.58
N ALA A 87 -5.59 -10.35 -9.04
CA ALA A 87 -5.95 -9.45 -7.95
C ALA A 87 -4.80 -8.47 -7.71
N THR A 88 -5.03 -7.17 -7.90
CA THR A 88 -4.21 -6.16 -7.22
C THR A 88 -4.87 -4.79 -7.14
N VAL A 89 -4.54 -4.09 -6.04
CA VAL A 89 -5.21 -2.88 -5.58
C VAL A 89 -4.25 -1.69 -5.52
N ARG A 90 -3.00 -1.87 -5.03
CA ARG A 90 -2.13 -0.73 -4.67
C ARG A 90 -1.40 -0.06 -5.82
N SER A 91 -0.69 -0.79 -6.67
CA SER A 91 -0.01 -0.16 -7.81
C SER A 91 -1.01 0.42 -8.80
N ILE A 92 -2.15 -0.26 -8.99
CA ILE A 92 -3.27 0.22 -9.82
C ILE A 92 -3.86 1.51 -9.21
N PHE A 93 -4.10 1.53 -7.89
CA PHE A 93 -4.51 2.74 -7.19
C PHE A 93 -3.49 3.87 -7.36
N LEU A 94 -2.20 3.64 -7.10
CA LEU A 94 -1.16 4.68 -7.19
C LEU A 94 -0.99 5.23 -8.62
N THR A 95 -1.06 4.37 -9.64
CA THR A 95 -1.07 4.81 -11.04
C THR A 95 -2.34 5.60 -11.37
N MET A 96 -3.51 5.17 -10.91
CA MET A 96 -4.76 5.90 -11.12
C MET A 96 -4.78 7.25 -10.39
N VAL A 97 -4.20 7.35 -9.20
CA VAL A 97 -4.02 8.62 -8.47
C VAL A 97 -3.03 9.54 -9.17
N GLY A 98 -1.93 8.98 -9.70
CA GLY A 98 -0.97 9.73 -10.53
C GLY A 98 -1.53 10.23 -11.87
N LEU A 99 -2.69 9.74 -12.30
CA LEU A 99 -3.44 10.20 -13.49
C LEU A 99 -4.52 11.24 -13.15
N ASP A 100 -4.39 11.92 -12.01
CA ASP A 100 -5.27 12.99 -11.55
C ASP A 100 -6.69 12.54 -11.13
N TRP A 101 -6.77 11.51 -10.29
CA TRP A 101 -8.03 11.03 -9.73
C TRP A 101 -8.66 12.09 -8.80
N CYS A 102 -9.83 12.61 -9.16
CA CYS A 102 -10.57 13.62 -8.37
C CYS A 102 -9.74 14.86 -7.97
N ASP A 103 -8.86 15.36 -8.85
CA ASP A 103 -8.03 16.55 -8.60
C ASP A 103 -7.10 16.37 -7.36
N VAL A 104 -6.66 15.15 -7.10
CA VAL A 104 -5.80 14.85 -5.94
C VAL A 104 -4.40 15.46 -6.10
N LEU A 105 -3.93 15.72 -7.32
CA LEU A 105 -2.60 16.26 -7.58
C LEU A 105 -2.45 17.71 -7.10
N SER A 106 -3.55 18.48 -7.04
CA SER A 106 -3.57 19.85 -6.50
C SER A 106 -3.46 19.93 -4.96
N GLY A 107 -3.29 18.77 -4.30
CA GLY A 107 -3.13 18.67 -2.85
C GLY A 107 -4.44 18.73 -2.07
N LYS A 108 -5.60 18.79 -2.74
CA LYS A 108 -6.93 18.72 -2.10
C LYS A 108 -7.88 17.84 -2.89
N VAL A 109 -8.52 16.90 -2.21
CA VAL A 109 -9.59 16.09 -2.82
C VAL A 109 -10.83 16.97 -3.00
N SER A 110 -11.06 17.43 -4.22
CA SER A 110 -12.13 18.39 -4.52
C SER A 110 -13.52 17.75 -4.40
N THR A 111 -14.39 18.35 -3.59
CA THR A 111 -15.77 17.88 -3.39
C THR A 111 -16.70 18.17 -4.57
N SER A 112 -16.29 19.06 -5.47
CA SER A 112 -17.04 19.39 -6.70
C SER A 112 -16.64 18.50 -7.88
N ALA A 113 -15.40 18.00 -7.89
CA ALA A 113 -14.90 17.14 -8.96
C ALA A 113 -15.36 15.68 -8.86
N CYS A 114 -15.75 15.22 -7.66
CA CYS A 114 -16.08 13.81 -7.42
C CYS A 114 -17.30 13.58 -6.51
N SER A 115 -17.99 12.46 -6.76
CA SER A 115 -19.05 11.95 -5.91
C SER A 115 -18.51 11.45 -4.56
N THR A 116 -19.34 11.46 -3.51
CA THR A 116 -18.97 10.94 -2.17
C THR A 116 -18.42 9.51 -2.24
N GLY A 117 -19.03 8.65 -3.07
CA GLY A 117 -18.59 7.26 -3.22
C GLY A 117 -17.20 7.09 -3.83
N GLN A 118 -16.82 7.93 -4.81
CA GLN A 118 -15.46 7.91 -5.38
C GLN A 118 -14.41 8.37 -4.37
N ARG A 119 -14.79 9.30 -3.50
CA ARG A 119 -13.94 9.84 -2.43
C ARG A 119 -13.68 8.82 -1.33
N ASP A 120 -14.73 8.13 -0.89
CA ASP A 120 -14.63 7.05 0.09
C ASP A 120 -13.83 5.88 -0.47
N LEU A 121 -14.08 5.53 -1.74
CA LEU A 121 -13.32 4.51 -2.44
C LEU A 121 -11.81 4.85 -2.51
N PHE A 122 -11.46 6.11 -2.78
CA PHE A 122 -10.07 6.56 -2.75
C PHE A 122 -9.40 6.28 -1.40
N TYR A 123 -10.03 6.68 -0.29
CA TYR A 123 -9.47 6.45 1.06
C TYR A 123 -9.36 4.96 1.40
N ILE A 124 -10.35 4.15 1.00
CA ILE A 124 -10.29 2.70 1.21
C ILE A 124 -9.13 2.09 0.42
N LEU A 125 -8.99 2.43 -0.86
CA LEU A 125 -7.95 1.91 -1.73
C LEU A 125 -6.54 2.38 -1.31
N ASP A 126 -6.41 3.53 -0.66
CA ASP A 126 -5.16 3.99 -0.07
C ASP A 126 -4.79 3.23 1.22
N GLN A 127 -5.75 3.10 2.14
CA GLN A 127 -5.46 2.61 3.50
C GLN A 127 -5.40 1.09 3.61
N VAL A 128 -6.23 0.37 2.86
CA VAL A 128 -6.30 -1.10 2.92
C VAL A 128 -4.98 -1.78 2.54
N PRO A 129 -4.28 -1.36 1.47
CA PRO A 129 -3.00 -1.95 1.14
C PRO A 129 -1.91 -1.65 2.18
N ILE A 130 -1.88 -0.45 2.76
CA ILE A 130 -0.92 -0.09 3.84
C ILE A 130 -1.11 -1.01 5.04
N LEU A 131 -2.37 -1.24 5.42
CA LEU A 131 -2.73 -2.19 6.48
C LEU A 131 -2.30 -3.62 6.13
N ALA A 132 -2.48 -4.05 4.88
CA ALA A 132 -2.05 -5.36 4.43
C ALA A 132 -0.53 -5.51 4.55
N PHE A 133 0.27 -4.53 4.09
CA PHE A 133 1.72 -4.53 4.25
C PHE A 133 2.14 -4.62 5.71
N PHE A 134 1.54 -3.79 6.57
CA PHE A 134 1.82 -3.83 8.00
C PHE A 134 1.55 -5.22 8.61
N ALA A 135 0.42 -5.85 8.25
CA ALA A 135 0.10 -7.19 8.70
C ALA A 135 1.13 -8.23 8.18
N VAL A 136 1.56 -8.14 6.93
CA VAL A 136 2.59 -9.05 6.38
C VAL A 136 3.91 -8.92 7.14
N TYR A 137 4.38 -7.71 7.38
CA TYR A 137 5.61 -7.46 8.13
C TYR A 137 5.50 -7.95 9.57
N ALA A 138 4.36 -7.74 10.23
CA ALA A 138 4.12 -8.25 11.58
C ALA A 138 4.17 -9.79 11.63
N LEU A 139 3.59 -10.48 10.65
CA LEU A 139 3.65 -11.94 10.53
C LEU A 139 5.07 -12.44 10.23
N LEU A 140 5.82 -11.73 9.39
CA LEU A 140 7.23 -12.04 9.12
C LEU A 140 8.07 -11.92 10.40
N VAL A 141 7.90 -10.85 11.18
CA VAL A 141 8.58 -10.67 12.48
C VAL A 141 8.21 -11.80 13.45
N GLN A 142 6.93 -12.20 13.52
CA GLN A 142 6.51 -13.33 14.36
C GLN A 142 7.18 -14.64 13.93
N PHE A 143 7.31 -14.88 12.63
CA PHE A 143 7.98 -16.06 12.12
C PHE A 143 9.46 -16.10 12.52
N TRP A 144 10.20 -15.00 12.30
CA TRP A 144 11.61 -14.93 12.70
C TRP A 144 11.81 -15.02 14.20
N ALA A 145 10.91 -14.41 14.98
CA ALA A 145 10.89 -14.57 16.43
C ALA A 145 10.70 -16.04 16.83
N GLU A 146 9.80 -16.77 16.18
CA GLU A 146 9.59 -18.18 16.47
C GLU A 146 10.83 -19.04 16.20
N VAL A 147 11.52 -18.81 15.08
CA VAL A 147 12.78 -19.50 14.78
C VAL A 147 13.86 -19.17 15.83
N TYR A 148 14.02 -17.90 16.19
CA TYR A 148 14.99 -17.48 17.20
C TYR A 148 14.71 -18.06 18.59
N TYR A 149 13.47 -17.92 19.07
CA TYR A 149 13.07 -18.39 20.40
C TYR A 149 13.05 -19.92 20.50
N ASN A 150 12.86 -20.64 19.40
CA ASN A 150 13.11 -22.08 19.33
C ASN A 150 14.60 -22.41 19.43
N ALA A 151 15.47 -21.67 18.74
CA ALA A 151 16.91 -21.91 18.77
C ALA A 151 17.55 -21.63 20.15
N VAL A 152 16.99 -20.68 20.92
CA VAL A 152 17.47 -20.34 22.27
C VAL A 152 16.67 -21.02 23.40
N ASP A 153 15.74 -21.92 23.06
CA ASP A 153 14.86 -22.65 23.98
C ASP A 153 14.08 -21.74 24.97
N LYS A 154 13.56 -20.62 24.44
CA LYS A 154 12.78 -19.62 25.18
C LYS A 154 11.37 -19.45 24.59
N LEU A 155 10.78 -20.53 24.08
CA LEU A 155 9.46 -20.52 23.42
C LEU A 155 8.31 -20.02 24.31
N SER A 156 8.46 -20.16 25.63
CA SER A 156 7.51 -19.65 26.62
C SER A 156 7.41 -18.12 26.59
N THR A 157 8.53 -17.41 26.41
CA THR A 157 8.56 -15.93 26.28
C THR A 157 7.89 -15.48 24.98
N LEU A 158 8.12 -16.18 23.88
CA LEU A 158 7.44 -15.89 22.60
C LEU A 158 5.92 -15.99 22.73
N THR A 159 5.43 -17.09 23.30
CA THR A 159 4.00 -17.40 23.32
C THR A 159 3.24 -16.53 24.32
N LYS A 160 3.84 -16.24 25.48
CA LYS A 160 3.19 -15.49 26.56
C LYS A 160 3.33 -13.97 26.42
N VAL A 161 4.38 -13.48 25.75
CA VAL A 161 4.69 -12.05 25.69
C VAL A 161 4.66 -11.55 24.25
N VAL A 162 5.50 -12.08 23.37
CA VAL A 162 5.72 -11.50 22.03
C VAL A 162 4.48 -11.61 21.13
N LYS A 163 3.89 -12.80 21.00
CA LYS A 163 2.68 -13.03 20.19
C LYS A 163 1.49 -12.15 20.63
N PRO A 164 1.12 -12.09 21.92
CA PRO A 164 0.03 -11.22 22.36
C PRO A 164 0.33 -9.73 22.20
N THR A 165 1.57 -9.27 22.45
CA THR A 165 1.95 -7.86 22.22
C THR A 165 1.76 -7.46 20.75
N ILE A 166 2.24 -8.28 19.80
CA ILE A 166 2.09 -7.97 18.37
C ILE A 166 0.61 -7.95 17.96
N ARG A 167 -0.20 -8.92 18.43
CA ARG A 167 -1.64 -8.94 18.17
C ARG A 167 -2.33 -7.69 18.72
N TRP A 168 -1.96 -7.26 19.91
CA TRP A 168 -2.49 -6.05 20.52
C TRP A 168 -2.15 -4.79 19.71
N LEU A 169 -0.89 -4.66 19.26
CA LEU A 169 -0.46 -3.54 18.40
C LEU A 169 -1.24 -3.48 17.08
N ILE A 170 -1.51 -4.64 16.45
CA ILE A 170 -2.33 -4.72 15.25
C ILE A 170 -3.75 -4.22 15.53
N VAL A 171 -4.39 -4.67 16.61
CA VAL A 171 -5.75 -4.27 16.98
C VAL A 171 -5.84 -2.78 17.30
N VAL A 172 -4.88 -2.23 18.05
CA VAL A 172 -4.83 -0.81 18.39
C VAL A 172 -4.70 0.04 17.11
N ARG A 173 -3.79 -0.33 16.20
CA ARG A 173 -3.62 0.37 14.94
C ARG A 173 -4.89 0.33 14.07
N TRP A 174 -5.56 -0.82 14.02
CA TRP A 174 -6.80 -1.01 13.28
C TRP A 174 -7.94 -0.15 13.86
N ARG A 175 -8.09 -0.12 15.19
CA ARG A 175 -9.07 0.73 15.87
C ARG A 175 -8.83 2.21 15.63
N ALA A 176 -7.58 2.66 15.71
CA ALA A 176 -7.23 4.04 15.42
C ALA A 176 -7.57 4.45 13.97
N LEU A 177 -7.44 3.53 13.00
CA LEU A 177 -7.83 3.79 11.61
C LEU A 177 -9.34 3.90 11.42
N ILE A 178 -10.13 3.02 12.04
CA ILE A 178 -11.60 3.13 11.99
C ILE A 178 -12.04 4.48 12.59
N CYS A 179 -11.49 4.85 13.75
CA CYS A 179 -11.76 6.13 14.41
C CYS A 179 -11.42 7.35 13.54
N ALA A 180 -10.35 7.27 12.74
CA ALA A 180 -9.95 8.34 11.84
C ALA A 180 -10.80 8.39 10.55
N TYR A 181 -11.34 7.24 10.11
CA TYR A 181 -12.12 7.12 8.88
C TYR A 181 -13.59 7.55 9.05
N ASP A 182 -14.19 7.29 10.21
CA ASP A 182 -15.59 7.67 10.49
C ASP A 182 -15.73 8.31 11.89
N PRO A 183 -15.58 9.65 12.02
CA PRO A 183 -15.80 10.36 13.28
C PRO A 183 -17.27 10.35 13.73
N SER A 184 -18.20 9.90 12.87
CA SER A 184 -19.65 9.81 13.13
C SER A 184 -20.14 8.40 13.51
N ALA A 185 -19.29 7.37 13.46
CA ALA A 185 -19.65 5.97 13.72
C ALA A 185 -20.19 5.66 15.14
N GLY A 186 -20.25 6.64 16.05
CA GLY A 186 -20.68 6.44 17.44
C GLY A 186 -19.76 5.51 18.26
N VAL A 187 -18.64 5.07 17.68
CA VAL A 187 -17.58 4.39 18.39
C VAL A 187 -16.90 5.45 19.24
N LYS A 188 -17.09 5.40 20.56
CA LYS A 188 -16.31 6.22 21.49
C LYS A 188 -14.84 5.80 21.39
N CYS A 189 -14.11 6.52 20.55
CA CYS A 189 -12.71 6.83 20.79
C CYS A 189 -12.68 7.76 22.03
#